data_AF-A0A8T1C5Q5-F1
#
_entry.id   AF-A0A8T1C5Q5-F1
#
_cell.length_a   1.000
_cell.length_b   1.000
_cell.length_c   1.000
_cell.angle_alpha   90.00
_cell.angle_beta   90.00
_cell.angle_gamma   90.00
#
_symmetry.space_group_name_H-M   'P 1'
#
loop_
_entity.id
_entity.type
_entity.pdbx_description
1 polymer ?
#
loop_
_entity_poly.entity_id
_entity_poly.type
_entity_poly.pdbx_seq_one_letter_code
_entity_poly.pdbx_strand_id
1 'polypeptide(L)'
;MPRTKKPPPIKKKPPAAKLKPHLTDRERGRIEGLHEVGVSARDIALVTERSRDTVARVLPSRPEHQDAQALRQLSISTRTIQCTLARVDWLVYTKMVNTLPLKPEDMLARQAWASATLVRKDAGAV
;
A
#
# COMPACT_ATOMS: atom_id res chain seq x y z
N MET A 1 -10.66 25.73 -34.54
CA MET A 1 -11.26 24.41 -34.87
C MET A 1 -11.20 23.49 -33.66
N PRO A 2 -12.32 23.04 -33.08
CA PRO A 2 -12.28 22.15 -31.91
C PRO A 2 -11.90 20.73 -32.33
N ARG A 3 -10.83 20.17 -31.75
CA ARG A 3 -10.40 18.79 -31.98
C ARG A 3 -11.31 17.83 -31.21
N THR A 4 -12.16 17.10 -31.91
CA THR A 4 -12.94 15.99 -31.34
C THR A 4 -12.00 14.82 -31.06
N LYS A 5 -11.72 14.54 -29.78
CA LYS A 5 -10.99 13.33 -29.39
C LYS A 5 -11.90 12.13 -29.67
N LYS A 6 -11.50 11.25 -30.60
CA LYS A 6 -12.18 9.96 -30.82
C LYS A 6 -12.19 9.18 -29.49
N PRO A 7 -13.35 8.62 -29.07
CA PRO A 7 -13.40 7.81 -27.86
C PRO A 7 -12.48 6.58 -28.01
N PRO A 8 -11.83 6.15 -26.92
CA PRO A 8 -10.94 5.00 -26.96
C PRO A 8 -11.72 3.73 -27.37
N PRO A 9 -11.09 2.80 -28.11
CA PRO A 9 -11.74 1.58 -28.54
C PRO A 9 -12.13 0.73 -27.32
N ILE A 10 -13.43 0.43 -27.20
CA ILE A 10 -13.96 -0.49 -26.20
C ILE A 10 -13.43 -1.89 -26.53
N LYS A 11 -12.48 -2.38 -25.75
CA LYS A 11 -11.95 -3.75 -25.88
C LYS A 11 -13.09 -4.73 -25.56
N LYS A 12 -13.61 -5.41 -26.60
CA LYS A 12 -14.63 -6.46 -26.42
C LYS A 12 -14.09 -7.55 -25.49
N LYS A 13 -14.86 -7.91 -24.46
CA LYS A 13 -14.53 -8.99 -23.52
C LYS A 13 -14.32 -10.28 -24.31
N PRO A 14 -13.22 -11.04 -24.10
CA PRO A 14 -12.99 -12.26 -24.84
C PRO A 14 -14.10 -13.29 -24.57
N PRO A 15 -14.43 -14.14 -25.56
CA PRO A 15 -15.46 -15.17 -25.42
C PRO A 15 -15.12 -16.11 -24.27
N ALA A 16 -16.14 -16.51 -23.50
CA ALA A 16 -16.02 -17.25 -22.24
C ALA A 16 -15.19 -18.55 -22.35
N ALA A 17 -15.13 -19.15 -23.54
CA ALA A 17 -14.35 -20.36 -23.85
C ALA A 17 -12.82 -20.22 -23.64
N LYS A 18 -12.29 -18.99 -23.47
CA LYS A 18 -10.85 -18.74 -23.27
C LYS A 18 -10.45 -18.57 -21.79
N LEU A 19 -11.41 -18.59 -20.86
CA LEU A 19 -11.15 -18.40 -19.43
C LEU A 19 -10.87 -19.75 -18.78
N LYS A 20 -9.71 -19.87 -18.14
CA LYS A 20 -9.40 -21.04 -17.32
C LYS A 20 -10.41 -21.12 -16.15
N PRO A 21 -10.80 -22.34 -15.73
CA PRO A 21 -11.73 -22.54 -14.63
C PRO A 21 -11.23 -21.87 -13.35
N HIS A 22 -12.17 -21.53 -12.46
CA HIS A 22 -11.87 -20.95 -11.16
C HIS A 22 -10.85 -21.80 -10.39
N LEU A 23 -10.00 -21.12 -9.63
CA LEU A 23 -8.95 -21.77 -8.86
C LEU A 23 -9.58 -22.57 -7.71
N THR A 24 -9.28 -23.86 -7.65
CA THR A 24 -9.76 -24.75 -6.59
C THR A 24 -8.93 -24.60 -5.31
N ASP A 25 -9.48 -24.97 -4.16
CA ASP A 25 -8.78 -24.88 -2.87
C ASP A 25 -7.52 -25.76 -2.82
N ARG A 26 -7.56 -26.92 -3.46
CA ARG A 26 -6.39 -27.81 -3.61
C ARG A 26 -5.27 -27.16 -4.43
N GLU A 27 -5.63 -26.45 -5.50
CA GLU A 27 -4.64 -25.71 -6.30
C GLU A 27 -4.06 -24.52 -5.53
N ARG A 28 -4.88 -23.83 -4.72
CA ARG A 28 -4.39 -22.76 -3.81
C ARG A 28 -3.34 -23.29 -2.84
N GLY A 29 -3.65 -24.38 -2.12
CA GLY A 29 -2.70 -24.97 -1.18
C GLY A 29 -1.42 -25.46 -1.85
N ARG A 30 -1.49 -25.93 -3.11
CA ARG A 30 -0.28 -26.29 -3.88
C ARG A 30 0.58 -25.07 -4.23
N ILE A 31 -0.04 -23.95 -4.60
CA ILE A 31 0.67 -22.69 -4.90
C ILE A 31 1.35 -22.16 -3.63
N GLU A 32 0.65 -22.16 -2.50
CA GLU A 32 1.17 -21.73 -1.20
C GLU A 32 2.35 -22.61 -0.75
N GLY A 33 2.17 -23.94 -0.78
CA GLY A 33 3.24 -24.88 -0.40
C GLY A 33 4.49 -24.76 -1.27
N LEU A 34 4.36 -24.56 -2.59
CA LEU A 34 5.52 -24.34 -3.46
C LEU A 34 6.25 -23.03 -3.13
N HIS A 35 5.51 -21.98 -2.76
CA HIS A 35 6.10 -20.71 -2.36
C HIS A 35 6.83 -20.80 -1.01
N GLU A 36 6.31 -21.57 -0.07
CA GLU A 36 6.97 -21.82 1.23
C GLU A 36 8.31 -22.54 1.07
N VAL A 37 8.44 -23.42 0.08
CA VAL A 37 9.72 -24.10 -0.26
C VAL A 37 10.67 -23.16 -1.03
N GLY A 38 10.27 -21.91 -1.29
CA GLY A 38 11.08 -20.89 -1.94
C GLY A 38 11.10 -20.97 -3.47
N VAL A 39 10.15 -21.69 -4.08
CA VAL A 39 10.01 -21.74 -5.53
C VAL A 39 9.56 -20.37 -6.06
N SER A 40 10.18 -19.90 -7.14
CA SER A 40 9.84 -18.60 -7.69
C SER A 40 8.39 -18.57 -8.22
N ALA A 41 7.70 -17.44 -8.09
CA ALA A 41 6.35 -17.27 -8.65
C ALA A 41 6.27 -17.55 -10.16
N ARG A 42 7.40 -17.41 -10.88
CA ARG A 42 7.49 -17.73 -12.31
C ARG A 42 7.40 -19.23 -12.54
N ASP A 43 8.12 -20.00 -11.73
CA ASP A 43 8.17 -21.46 -11.85
C ASP A 43 6.89 -22.09 -11.31
N ILE A 44 6.31 -21.52 -10.24
CA ILE A 44 4.98 -21.91 -9.75
C ILE A 44 3.93 -21.76 -10.86
N ALA A 45 3.96 -20.65 -11.60
CA ALA A 45 3.03 -20.42 -12.71
C ALA A 45 3.20 -21.47 -13.84
N LEU A 46 4.44 -21.91 -14.11
CA LEU A 46 4.72 -22.97 -15.08
C LEU A 46 4.21 -24.32 -14.59
N VAL A 47 4.52 -24.70 -13.34
CA VAL A 47 4.16 -26.00 -12.74
C VAL A 47 2.66 -26.14 -12.52
N THR A 48 1.97 -25.05 -12.20
CA THR A 48 0.50 -25.04 -11.98
C THR A 48 -0.28 -24.72 -13.25
N GLU A 49 0.42 -24.46 -14.36
CA GLU A 49 -0.14 -23.95 -15.61
C GLU A 49 -1.08 -22.76 -15.41
N ARG A 50 -0.86 -21.94 -14.38
CA ARG A 50 -1.66 -20.74 -14.11
C ARG A 50 -0.91 -19.49 -14.55
N SER A 51 -1.65 -18.42 -14.84
CA SER A 51 -1.01 -17.15 -15.12
C SER A 51 -0.28 -16.65 -13.87
N ARG A 52 0.83 -15.93 -14.07
CA ARG A 52 1.57 -15.29 -12.96
C ARG A 52 0.68 -14.38 -12.13
N ASP A 53 -0.29 -13.73 -12.76
CA ASP A 53 -1.25 -12.84 -12.12
C ASP A 53 -2.19 -13.60 -11.16
N THR A 54 -2.57 -14.84 -11.50
CA THR A 54 -3.32 -15.70 -10.57
C THR A 54 -2.46 -16.14 -9.40
N VAL A 55 -1.21 -16.52 -9.64
CA VAL A 55 -0.26 -16.90 -8.58
C VAL A 55 -0.02 -15.71 -7.64
N ALA A 56 0.22 -14.51 -8.16
CA ALA A 56 0.42 -13.29 -7.38
C ALA A 56 -0.79 -12.89 -6.51
N ARG A 57 -2.01 -13.33 -6.87
CA ARG A 57 -3.22 -13.12 -6.07
C ARG A 57 -3.38 -14.11 -4.93
N VAL A 58 -2.77 -15.30 -5.04
CA VAL A 58 -2.78 -16.32 -3.99
C VAL A 58 -1.66 -16.03 -3.00
N LEU A 59 -0.49 -15.66 -3.50
CA LEU A 59 0.66 -15.38 -2.67
C LEU A 59 0.48 -14.06 -1.89
N PRO A 60 0.93 -14.00 -0.63
CA PRO A 60 0.92 -12.77 0.13
C PRO A 60 1.76 -11.70 -0.58
N SER A 61 1.27 -10.45 -0.55
CA SER A 61 2.01 -9.32 -1.10
C SER A 61 3.37 -9.24 -0.41
N ARG A 62 4.44 -9.12 -1.21
CA ARG A 62 5.83 -9.05 -0.75
C ARG A 62 5.96 -8.09 0.45
N PRO A 63 6.75 -8.41 1.50
CA PRO A 63 6.82 -7.61 2.72
C PRO A 63 7.18 -6.13 2.50
N GLU A 64 7.81 -5.78 1.37
CA GLU A 64 8.06 -4.40 0.93
C GLU A 64 6.78 -3.52 0.85
N HIS A 65 5.59 -4.13 0.75
CA HIS A 65 4.31 -3.43 0.77
C HIS A 65 3.65 -3.36 2.15
N GLN A 66 4.21 -4.02 3.17
CA GLN A 66 3.72 -3.93 4.55
C GLN A 66 4.03 -2.56 5.17
N ASP A 67 5.14 -1.93 4.77
CA ASP A 67 5.47 -0.55 5.18
C ASP A 67 4.41 0.46 4.69
N ALA A 68 3.81 0.21 3.52
CA ALA A 68 2.69 1.01 3.02
C ALA A 68 1.36 0.74 3.78
N GLN A 69 1.23 -0.40 4.47
CA GLN A 69 0.10 -0.69 5.33
C GLN A 69 0.22 -0.03 6.70
N ALA A 70 1.44 0.19 7.21
CA ALA A 70 1.67 0.97 8.44
C ALA A 70 1.11 2.40 8.31
N LEU A 71 1.21 3.02 7.12
CA LEU A 71 0.60 4.32 6.82
C LEU A 71 -0.94 4.32 6.82
N ARG A 72 -1.60 3.14 6.81
CA ARG A 72 -3.07 3.02 6.85
C ARG A 72 -3.66 3.08 8.26
N GLN A 73 -2.83 3.02 9.31
CA GLN A 73 -3.28 3.20 10.70
C GLN A 73 -3.49 4.67 11.07
N LEU A 74 -3.05 5.59 10.19
CA LEU A 74 -3.35 7.00 10.33
C LEU A 74 -4.80 7.24 9.90
N SER A 75 -5.56 8.02 10.69
CA SER A 75 -6.92 8.47 10.36
C SER A 75 -6.98 9.41 9.14
N ILE A 76 -5.86 9.59 8.44
CA ILE A 76 -5.63 10.58 7.40
C ILE A 76 -5.46 9.86 6.06
N SER A 77 -6.08 10.40 5.01
CA SER A 77 -6.00 9.79 3.68
C SER A 77 -4.57 9.77 3.13
N THR A 78 -4.24 8.73 2.36
CA THR A 78 -2.94 8.61 1.66
C THR A 78 -2.66 9.82 0.77
N ARG A 79 -3.69 10.39 0.15
CA ARG A 79 -3.59 11.59 -0.67
C ARG A 79 -3.17 12.81 0.15
N THR A 80 -3.70 12.96 1.36
CA THR A 80 -3.30 14.04 2.26
C THR A 80 -1.83 13.93 2.62
N ILE A 81 -1.35 12.72 2.95
CA ILE A 81 0.07 12.46 3.24
C ILE A 81 0.94 12.83 2.03
N GLN A 82 0.57 12.38 0.83
CA GLN A 82 1.29 12.68 -0.41
C GLN A 82 1.33 14.18 -0.71
N CYS A 83 0.21 14.89 -0.56
CA CYS A 83 0.17 16.34 -0.79
C CYS A 83 1.03 17.11 0.22
N THR A 84 1.05 16.67 1.49
CA THR A 84 1.91 17.29 2.52
C THR A 84 3.38 17.08 2.21
N LEU A 85 3.77 15.84 1.88
CA LEU A 85 5.15 15.52 1.53
C LEU A 85 5.61 16.20 0.24
N ALA A 86 4.72 16.35 -0.75
CA ALA A 86 5.04 17.04 -2.00
C ALA A 86 5.31 18.55 -1.82
N ARG A 87 4.82 19.15 -0.73
CA ARG A 87 5.10 20.55 -0.38
C ARG A 87 6.43 20.74 0.35
N VAL A 88 6.99 19.67 0.90
CA VAL A 88 8.28 19.69 1.57
C VAL A 88 9.34 19.30 0.56
N ASP A 89 10.36 20.13 0.39
CA ASP A 89 11.51 19.76 -0.44
C ASP A 89 12.12 18.48 0.13
N TRP A 90 12.17 17.42 -0.68
CA TRP A 90 12.74 16.14 -0.30
C TRP A 90 14.20 16.26 0.17
N LEU A 91 14.95 17.21 -0.40
CA LEU A 91 16.32 17.50 0.02
C LEU A 91 16.37 18.14 1.40
N VAL A 92 15.40 19.00 1.74
CA VAL A 92 15.26 19.58 3.09
C VAL A 92 14.79 18.52 4.07
N TYR A 93 13.86 17.65 3.69
CA TYR A 93 13.38 16.57 4.56
C TYR A 93 14.48 15.55 4.89
N THR A 94 15.27 15.14 3.88
CA THR A 94 16.35 14.16 4.06
C THR A 94 17.61 14.74 4.69
N LYS A 95 17.89 16.03 4.47
CA LYS A 95 19.01 16.75 5.09
C LYS A 95 18.63 17.50 6.37
N MET A 96 17.37 17.44 6.80
CA MET A 96 17.01 17.64 8.19
C MET A 96 17.56 16.48 9.01
N VAL A 97 18.89 16.44 9.12
CA VAL A 97 19.53 16.10 10.39
C VAL A 97 18.83 16.98 11.41
N ASN A 98 18.27 16.40 12.48
CA ASN A 98 17.68 17.15 13.57
C ASN A 98 18.77 18.10 14.12
N THR A 99 18.82 19.34 13.59
CA THR A 99 19.91 20.29 13.80
C THR A 99 19.90 20.90 15.20
N LEU A 100 18.93 20.51 16.02
CA LEU A 100 18.94 20.72 17.45
C LEU A 100 19.03 19.35 18.13
N PRO A 101 20.01 19.13 19.04
CA PRO A 101 19.94 18.00 19.95
C PRO A 101 18.66 18.19 20.77
N LEU A 102 17.59 17.51 20.35
CA LEU A 102 16.33 17.55 21.06
C LEU A 102 16.58 16.80 22.37
N LYS A 103 16.78 17.57 23.44
CA LYS A 103 17.05 16.97 24.75
C LYS A 103 15.82 16.16 25.16
N PRO A 104 15.99 15.11 25.97
CA PRO A 104 14.86 14.34 26.49
C PRO A 104 13.83 15.25 27.22
N GLU A 105 14.31 16.32 27.84
CA GLU A 105 13.49 17.38 28.45
C GLU A 105 12.56 18.07 27.44
N ASP A 106 13.08 18.43 26.26
CA ASP A 106 12.32 19.08 25.19
C ASP A 106 11.27 18.13 24.59
N MET A 107 11.59 16.84 24.52
CA MET A 107 10.64 15.81 24.05
C MET A 107 9.45 15.68 24.99
N LEU A 108 9.71 15.63 26.29
CA LEU A 108 8.66 15.55 27.32
C LEU A 108 7.80 16.83 27.33
N ALA A 109 8.42 18.01 27.23
CA ALA A 109 7.69 19.27 27.17
C ALA A 109 6.77 19.34 25.93
N ARG A 110 7.25 18.88 24.78
CA ARG A 110 6.44 18.82 23.55
C ARG A 110 5.32 17.79 23.64
N GLN A 111 5.58 16.63 24.23
CA GLN A 111 4.56 15.61 24.45
C GLN A 111 3.47 16.09 25.42
N ALA A 112 3.86 16.75 26.51
CA ALA A 112 2.94 17.33 27.48
C ALA A 112 2.08 18.44 26.85
N TRP A 113 2.72 19.35 26.08
CA TRP A 113 1.99 20.37 25.34
C TRP A 113 1.02 19.75 24.34
N ALA A 114 1.47 18.84 23.48
CA ALA A 114 0.63 18.20 22.47
C ALA A 114 -0.53 17.42 23.09
N SER A 115 -0.31 16.75 24.22
CA SER A 115 -1.38 16.05 24.96
C SER A 115 -2.41 17.04 25.49
N ALA A 116 -1.98 18.20 26.01
CA ALA A 116 -2.88 19.24 26.47
C ALA A 116 -3.65 19.94 25.34
N THR A 117 -3.05 20.12 24.16
CA THR A 117 -3.74 20.74 23.00
C THR A 117 -4.62 19.77 22.21
N LEU A 118 -4.25 18.49 22.12
CA LEU A 118 -5.00 17.48 21.36
C LEU A 118 -6.17 16.88 22.15
N VAL A 119 -6.15 16.93 23.48
CA VAL A 119 -7.33 16.66 24.30
C VAL A 119 -8.33 17.78 24.07
N ARG A 120 -9.31 17.50 23.20
CA ARG A 120 -10.43 18.40 22.92
C ARG A 120 -11.09 18.80 24.24
N LYS A 121 -11.15 20.11 24.51
CA LYS A 121 -11.76 20.70 25.71
C LYS A 121 -13.29 20.53 25.75
N ASP A 122 -13.90 20.03 24.68
CA ASP A 122 -15.36 20.06 24.46
C ASP A 122 -16.00 18.66 24.45
N ALA A 123 -15.49 17.72 25.24
CA ALA A 123 -16.19 16.46 25.54
C ALA A 123 -16.85 16.54 26.92
N GLY A 124 -17.79 17.49 27.10
CA GLY A 124 -18.56 17.59 28.34
C GLY A 124 -19.13 18.97 28.62
N ALA A 125 -20.10 19.40 27.81
CA ALA A 125 -21.15 20.30 28.28
C ALA A 125 -22.47 19.58 28.05
N VAL A 126 -22.96 18.94 29.12
CA VAL A 126 -24.35 18.48 29.26
C VAL A 126 -25.19 19.67 29.69
#